data_AF-A0A7W5AKU8-F1
#
_entry.id   AF-A0A7W5AKU8-F1
#
_cell.length_a   1.000
_cell.length_b   1.000
_cell.length_c   1.000
_cell.angle_alpha   90.00
_cell.angle_beta   90.00
_cell.angle_gamma   90.00
#
_symmetry.space_group_name_H-M   'P 1'
#
loop_
_entity.id
_entity.type
_entity.pdbx_description
1 polymer ?
#
loop_
_entity_poly.entity_id
_entity_poly.type
_entity_poly.pdbx_seq_one_letter_code
_entity_poly.pdbx_strand_id
1 'polypeptide(L)'
;MSLITPAPAGERLTADQVARLCLALHDQDNLVTAWHHTRGRRQHHELWLDVTRRAPEQHAGAPAALAAWSAWCRGQDALAQAALDRARAVTPDDGFTRIVGHLVDAHLPPHRLRWPLTPHLDAPSSGSHS
;
A
#
# COMPACT_ATOMS: atom_id res chain seq x y z
N MET A 1 -25.57 15.54 7.47
CA MET A 1 -24.73 16.73 7.67
C MET A 1 -23.35 16.41 7.11
N SER A 2 -23.19 16.63 5.80
CA SER A 2 -22.04 16.20 5.00
C SER A 2 -20.94 17.25 5.00
N LEU A 3 -19.72 16.90 5.40
CA LEU A 3 -18.50 17.66 5.13
C LEU A 3 -17.36 16.69 4.81
N ILE A 4 -17.44 16.04 3.64
CA ILE A 4 -16.25 15.55 2.96
C ILE A 4 -16.16 16.41 1.70
N THR A 5 -15.54 17.58 1.83
CA THR A 5 -15.09 18.34 0.66
C THR A 5 -13.92 17.55 0.06
N PRO A 6 -14.02 17.05 -1.18
CA PRO A 6 -12.87 16.44 -1.83
C PRO A 6 -11.79 17.50 -2.00
N ALA A 7 -10.63 17.28 -1.41
CA ALA A 7 -9.46 18.14 -1.60
C ALA A 7 -9.05 18.13 -3.09
N PRO A 8 -8.68 19.29 -3.67
CA PRO A 8 -8.20 19.35 -5.04
C PRO A 8 -6.93 18.49 -5.18
N ALA A 9 -6.91 17.67 -6.23
CA ALA A 9 -5.80 16.76 -6.51
C ALA A 9 -4.47 17.53 -6.58
N GLY A 10 -3.59 17.31 -5.59
CA GLY A 10 -2.25 17.89 -5.52
C GLY A 10 -1.92 18.64 -4.23
N GLU A 11 -2.90 18.91 -3.36
CA GLU A 11 -2.64 19.56 -2.07
C GLU A 11 -2.18 18.56 -1.01
N ARG A 12 -1.14 18.91 -0.25
CA ARG A 12 -0.57 18.06 0.80
C ARG A 12 -1.62 17.87 1.91
N LEU A 13 -1.81 16.62 2.37
CA LEU A 13 -2.77 16.32 3.42
C LEU A 13 -2.50 17.15 4.69
N THR A 14 -3.54 17.62 5.35
CA THR A 14 -3.42 18.25 6.68
C THR A 14 -3.06 17.20 7.75
N ALA A 15 -2.60 17.63 8.93
CA ALA A 15 -2.28 16.70 10.01
C ALA A 15 -3.49 15.84 10.43
N ASP A 16 -4.68 16.45 10.46
CA ASP A 16 -5.94 15.79 10.75
C ASP A 16 -6.33 14.77 9.65
N GLN A 17 -6.12 15.11 8.38
CA GLN A 17 -6.31 14.16 7.27
C GLN A 17 -5.32 12.99 7.34
N VAL A 18 -4.04 13.25 7.67
CA VAL A 18 -3.04 12.19 7.90
C VAL A 18 -3.47 11.27 9.03
N ALA A 19 -3.90 11.83 10.17
CA ALA A 19 -4.36 11.05 11.31
C ALA A 19 -5.58 10.18 10.96
N ARG A 20 -6.60 10.76 10.29
CA ARG A 20 -7.76 10.01 9.81
C ARG A 20 -7.39 8.91 8.83
N LEU A 21 -6.47 9.17 7.90
CA LEU A 21 -6.01 8.17 6.95
C LEU A 21 -5.28 7.03 7.67
N CYS A 22 -4.38 7.33 8.61
CA CYS A 22 -3.70 6.28 9.39
C CYS A 22 -4.70 5.45 10.18
N LEU A 23 -5.71 6.07 10.78
CA LEU A 23 -6.78 5.36 11.47
C LEU A 23 -7.59 4.46 10.53
N ALA A 24 -8.00 4.99 9.37
CA ALA A 24 -8.76 4.24 8.38
C ALA A 24 -8.02 2.99 7.86
N LEU A 25 -6.69 3.03 7.80
CA LEU A 25 -5.85 1.89 7.39
C LEU A 25 -5.79 0.74 8.43
N HIS A 26 -6.37 0.89 9.62
CA HIS A 26 -6.52 -0.23 10.56
C HIS A 26 -7.66 -1.17 10.15
N ASP A 27 -8.57 -0.70 9.31
CA ASP A 27 -9.57 -1.54 8.68
C ASP A 27 -8.96 -2.26 7.46
N GLN A 28 -9.12 -3.58 7.43
CA GLN A 28 -8.47 -4.43 6.43
C GLN A 28 -8.97 -4.16 5.00
N ASP A 29 -10.25 -3.85 4.83
CA ASP A 29 -10.83 -3.57 3.51
C ASP A 29 -10.29 -2.24 2.95
N ASN A 30 -10.12 -1.25 3.82
CA ASN A 30 -9.48 0.01 3.47
C ASN A 30 -8.00 -0.17 3.11
N LEU A 31 -7.26 -0.99 3.88
CA LEU A 31 -5.85 -1.27 3.60
C LEU A 31 -5.68 -1.98 2.25
N VAL A 32 -6.49 -3.01 1.98
CA VAL A 32 -6.50 -3.72 0.70
C VAL A 32 -6.86 -2.78 -0.45
N THR A 33 -7.88 -1.92 -0.27
CA THR A 33 -8.26 -0.91 -1.27
C THR A 33 -7.10 0.06 -1.56
N ALA A 34 -6.48 0.59 -0.51
CA ALA A 34 -5.31 1.46 -0.63
C ALA A 34 -4.14 0.75 -1.35
N TRP A 35 -3.91 -0.52 -1.02
CA TRP A 35 -2.90 -1.34 -1.69
C TRP A 35 -3.19 -1.52 -3.19
N HIS A 36 -4.43 -1.83 -3.58
CA HIS A 36 -4.84 -1.93 -4.98
C HIS A 36 -4.59 -0.65 -5.78
N HIS A 37 -4.83 0.52 -5.19
CA HIS A 37 -4.56 1.81 -5.83
C HIS A 37 -3.05 2.16 -5.88
N THR A 38 -2.26 1.58 -4.98
CA THR A 38 -0.83 1.84 -4.86
C THR A 38 -0.03 0.93 -5.79
N ARG A 39 0.04 1.25 -7.09
CA ARG A 39 1.00 0.58 -7.99
C ARG A 39 1.72 1.57 -8.90
N GLY A 40 3.02 1.73 -8.69
CA GLY A 40 3.95 2.41 -9.62
C GLY A 40 3.71 3.91 -9.88
N ARG A 41 2.53 4.45 -9.54
CA ARG A 41 2.21 5.87 -9.69
C ARG A 41 3.05 6.67 -8.69
N ARG A 42 3.84 7.60 -9.21
CA ARG A 42 4.72 8.47 -8.42
C ARG A 42 3.96 9.22 -7.31
N GLN A 43 2.73 9.65 -7.60
CA GLN A 43 1.86 10.36 -6.65
C GLN A 43 1.55 9.52 -5.39
N HIS A 44 1.25 8.23 -5.53
CA HIS A 44 1.00 7.37 -4.37
C HIS A 44 2.27 7.10 -3.57
N HIS A 45 3.41 6.96 -4.25
CA HIS A 45 4.70 6.83 -3.57
C HIS A 45 5.04 8.05 -2.70
N GLU A 46 4.92 9.25 -3.26
CA GLU A 46 5.14 10.51 -2.53
C GLU A 46 4.15 10.67 -1.37
N LEU A 47 2.87 10.32 -1.58
CA LEU A 47 1.84 10.32 -0.55
C LEU A 47 2.21 9.41 0.63
N TRP A 48 2.56 8.15 0.38
CA TRP A 48 2.84 7.20 1.45
C TRP A 48 4.11 7.56 2.23
N LEU A 49 5.12 8.12 1.57
CA LEU A 49 6.28 8.66 2.27
C LEU A 49 5.93 9.87 3.14
N ASP A 50 5.07 10.77 2.68
CA ASP A 50 4.63 11.92 3.48
C ASP A 50 3.81 11.48 4.70
N VAL A 51 2.83 10.59 4.49
CA VAL A 51 1.97 10.05 5.54
C VAL A 51 2.81 9.29 6.56
N THR A 52 3.72 8.41 6.14
CA THR A 52 4.58 7.62 7.04
C THR A 52 5.45 8.50 7.95
N ARG A 53 5.93 9.64 7.43
CA ARG A 53 6.76 10.59 8.16
C ARG A 53 5.97 11.39 9.20
N ARG A 54 4.69 11.65 8.91
CA ARG A 54 3.80 12.50 9.72
C ARG A 54 2.85 11.72 10.61
N ALA A 55 2.74 10.42 10.40
CA ALA A 55 1.94 9.52 11.22
C ALA A 55 2.46 9.50 12.66
N PRO A 56 1.58 9.52 13.67
CA PRO A 56 1.95 9.17 15.03
C PRO A 56 2.59 7.78 15.05
N GLU A 57 3.62 7.56 15.87
CA GLU A 57 4.46 6.35 15.83
C GLU A 57 3.64 5.06 15.87
N GLN A 58 2.68 4.97 16.79
CA GLN A 58 1.80 3.80 16.97
C GLN A 58 0.87 3.50 15.78
N HIS A 59 0.70 4.44 14.84
CA HIS A 59 -0.16 4.29 13.66
C HIS A 59 0.63 4.31 12.34
N ALA A 60 1.96 4.29 12.41
CA ALA A 60 2.81 4.38 11.23
C ALA A 60 3.00 3.05 10.49
N GLY A 61 2.53 1.91 11.04
CA GLY A 61 2.74 0.56 10.49
C GLY A 61 2.20 0.38 9.08
N ALA A 62 0.87 0.48 8.91
CA ALA A 62 0.21 0.35 7.62
C ALA A 62 0.70 1.33 6.53
N PRO A 63 0.84 2.65 6.78
CA PRO A 63 1.38 3.56 5.77
C PRO A 63 2.85 3.27 5.43
N ALA A 64 3.66 2.81 6.40
CA ALA A 64 5.04 2.41 6.14
C ALA A 64 5.11 1.15 5.26
N ALA A 65 4.22 0.17 5.46
CA ALA A 65 4.12 -1.01 4.60
C ALA A 65 3.72 -0.64 3.15
N LEU A 66 2.78 0.30 2.99
CA LEU A 66 2.40 0.83 1.67
C LEU A 66 3.53 1.62 1.01
N ALA A 67 4.30 2.38 1.80
CA ALA A 67 5.51 3.06 1.32
C ALA A 67 6.56 2.05 0.84
N ALA A 68 6.83 0.99 1.61
CA ALA A 68 7.76 -0.08 1.26
C ALA A 68 7.33 -0.77 -0.05
N TRP A 69 6.06 -1.16 -0.16
CA TRP A 69 5.49 -1.73 -1.38
C TRP A 69 5.66 -0.81 -2.60
N SER A 70 5.38 0.49 -2.44
CA SER A 70 5.50 1.46 -3.53
C SER A 70 6.95 1.68 -3.99
N ALA A 71 7.90 1.69 -3.04
CA ALA A 71 9.33 1.83 -3.30
C ALA A 71 9.88 0.57 -4.00
N TRP A 72 9.50 -0.62 -3.52
CA TRP A 72 9.82 -1.89 -4.16
C TRP A 72 9.32 -1.93 -5.61
N CYS A 73 8.05 -1.57 -5.86
CA CYS A 73 7.49 -1.47 -7.21
C CYS A 73 8.29 -0.55 -8.16
N ARG A 74 9.07 0.38 -7.61
CA ARG A 74 9.89 1.37 -8.34
C ARG A 74 11.37 0.99 -8.41
N GLY A 75 11.77 -0.17 -7.87
CA GLY A 75 13.16 -0.61 -7.79
C GLY A 75 14.02 0.20 -6.82
N GLN A 76 13.41 0.81 -5.81
CA GLN A 76 14.11 1.61 -4.79
C GLN A 76 14.39 0.77 -3.54
N ASP A 77 15.27 -0.22 -3.66
CA ASP A 77 15.45 -1.29 -2.67
C ASP A 77 15.78 -0.79 -1.25
N ALA A 78 16.73 0.15 -1.14
CA ALA A 78 17.13 0.71 0.17
C ALA A 78 15.96 1.46 0.86
N LEU A 79 15.14 2.16 0.08
CA LEU A 79 13.96 2.86 0.60
C LEU A 79 12.85 1.89 0.95
N ALA A 80 12.68 0.82 0.16
CA ALA A 80 11.74 -0.25 0.46
C ALA A 80 12.09 -0.92 1.79
N GLN A 81 13.37 -1.25 2.00
CA GLN A 81 13.86 -1.84 3.25
C GLN A 81 13.63 -0.90 4.44
N ALA A 82 14.05 0.37 4.33
CA ALA A 82 13.91 1.32 5.44
C ALA A 82 12.42 1.55 5.83
N ALA A 83 11.52 1.60 4.84
CA ALA A 83 10.10 1.71 5.11
C ALA A 83 9.53 0.42 5.74
N LEU A 84 10.00 -0.75 5.30
CA LEU A 84 9.61 -2.04 5.86
C LEU A 84 10.07 -2.20 7.31
N ASP A 85 11.29 -1.78 7.64
CA ASP A 85 11.80 -1.82 9.01
C ASP A 85 10.94 -0.95 9.94
N ARG A 86 10.50 0.23 9.45
CA ARG A 86 9.55 1.07 10.19
C ARG A 86 8.19 0.40 10.36
N ALA A 87 7.69 -0.30 9.35
CA ALA A 87 6.43 -1.04 9.46
C ALA A 87 6.52 -2.15 10.52
N ARG A 88 7.61 -2.95 10.47
CA ARG A 88 7.89 -4.03 11.42
C ARG A 88 8.04 -3.56 12.86
N ALA A 89 8.61 -2.36 13.06
CA ALA A 89 8.75 -1.77 14.39
C ALA A 89 7.40 -1.45 15.07
N VAL A 90 6.33 -1.27 14.29
CA VAL A 90 4.99 -0.93 14.80
C VAL A 90 4.06 -2.13 14.79
N THR A 91 4.05 -2.91 13.71
CA THR A 91 3.14 -4.05 13.50
C THR A 91 3.89 -5.24 12.88
N PRO A 92 4.68 -6.00 13.67
CA PRO A 92 5.53 -7.07 13.15
C PRO A 92 4.75 -8.26 12.56
N ASP A 93 3.55 -8.53 13.09
CA ASP A 93 2.73 -9.70 12.74
C ASP A 93 1.56 -9.40 11.80
N ASP A 94 1.47 -8.16 11.29
CA ASP A 94 0.45 -7.80 10.32
C ASP A 94 0.67 -8.54 8.98
N GLY A 95 -0.43 -9.10 8.44
CA GLY A 95 -0.39 -9.94 7.23
C GLY A 95 0.15 -9.19 6.02
N PHE A 96 -0.20 -7.91 5.85
CA PHE A 96 0.28 -7.11 4.74
C PHE A 96 1.77 -6.81 4.87
N THR A 97 2.22 -6.43 6.06
CA THR A 97 3.65 -6.20 6.38
C THR A 97 4.50 -7.44 6.08
N ARG A 98 4.00 -8.64 6.42
CA ARG A 98 4.68 -9.91 6.10
C ARG A 98 4.78 -10.18 4.60
N ILE A 99 3.71 -9.96 3.84
CA ILE A 99 3.72 -10.16 2.38
C ILE A 99 4.76 -9.25 1.72
N VAL A 100 4.76 -7.95 2.08
CA VAL A 100 5.76 -7.00 1.56
C VAL A 100 7.16 -7.42 1.97
N GLY A 101 7.34 -7.88 3.22
CA GLY A 101 8.62 -8.39 3.70
C GLY A 101 9.18 -9.53 2.86
N HIS A 102 8.35 -10.52 2.51
CA HIS A 102 8.79 -11.61 1.65
C HIS A 102 9.28 -11.14 0.27
N LEU A 103 8.70 -10.08 -0.30
CA LEU A 103 9.09 -9.56 -1.60
C LEU A 103 10.41 -8.79 -1.53
N VAL A 104 10.56 -7.96 -0.50
CA VAL A 104 11.76 -7.12 -0.28
C VAL A 104 12.95 -7.99 0.13
N ASP A 105 12.78 -8.85 1.14
CA ASP A 105 13.86 -9.69 1.68
C ASP A 105 14.37 -10.72 0.64
N ALA A 106 13.49 -11.20 -0.25
CA ALA A 106 13.87 -12.13 -1.31
C ALA A 106 14.47 -11.45 -2.56
N HIS A 107 14.61 -10.11 -2.54
CA HIS A 107 15.09 -9.31 -3.68
C HIS A 107 14.36 -9.65 -5.00
N LEU A 108 13.08 -9.99 -4.91
CA LEU A 108 12.28 -10.34 -6.07
C LEU A 108 12.06 -9.07 -6.89
N PRO A 109 12.35 -9.06 -8.20
CA PRO A 109 12.11 -7.86 -8.99
C PRO A 109 10.61 -7.70 -9.24
N PRO A 110 10.08 -6.46 -9.32
CA PRO A 110 8.64 -6.19 -9.38
C PRO A 110 7.88 -6.88 -10.52
N HIS A 111 8.57 -7.14 -11.64
CA HIS A 111 7.98 -7.80 -12.81
C HIS A 111 7.65 -9.29 -12.56
N ARG A 112 8.21 -9.92 -11.52
CA ARG A 112 7.87 -11.32 -11.17
C ARG A 112 6.54 -11.45 -10.47
N LEU A 113 6.05 -10.38 -9.84
CA LEU A 113 4.73 -10.40 -9.22
C LEU A 113 3.67 -10.08 -10.28
N ARG A 114 2.90 -11.10 -10.66
CA ARG A 114 1.72 -10.91 -11.52
C ARG A 114 0.60 -10.33 -10.65
N TRP A 115 0.23 -9.09 -10.95
CA TRP A 115 -0.83 -8.34 -10.25
C TRP A 115 -1.77 -7.66 -11.28
N PRO A 116 -3.10 -7.54 -11.03
CA PRO A 116 -3.84 -8.10 -9.90
C PRO A 116 -3.62 -9.61 -9.80
N LEU A 117 -3.67 -10.16 -8.57
CA LEU A 117 -3.89 -11.59 -8.38
C LEU A 117 -5.31 -11.87 -8.86
N THR A 118 -5.57 -11.71 -10.15
CA THR A 118 -6.75 -12.29 -10.77
C THR A 118 -6.55 -13.79 -10.59
N PRO A 119 -7.36 -14.49 -9.78
CA PRO A 119 -7.59 -15.87 -10.14
C PRO A 119 -7.96 -15.84 -11.64
N HIS A 120 -7.37 -16.72 -12.44
CA HIS A 120 -8.07 -17.14 -13.64
C HIS A 120 -9.46 -17.59 -13.17
N LEU A 121 -10.44 -16.70 -13.19
CA LEU A 121 -11.80 -17.16 -13.32
C LEU A 121 -11.79 -17.70 -14.73
N ASP A 122 -11.55 -19.00 -14.83
CA ASP A 122 -12.01 -19.78 -15.97
C ASP A 122 -13.49 -19.41 -16.10
N ALA A 123 -13.76 -18.41 -16.94
CA ALA A 123 -15.09 -18.21 -17.46
C ALA A 123 -15.49 -19.58 -18.02
N PRO A 124 -16.70 -20.10 -17.72
CA PRO A 124 -17.10 -21.38 -18.26
C PRO A 124 -16.87 -21.31 -19.76
N SER A 125 -16.02 -22.21 -20.26
CA SER A 125 -15.80 -22.38 -21.68
C SER A 125 -17.17 -22.64 -22.27
N SER A 126 -17.78 -21.59 -22.84
CA SER A 126 -18.95 -21.69 -23.69
C SER A 126 -18.49 -22.42 -24.95
N GLY A 127 -18.36 -23.74 -24.82
CA GLY A 127 -18.23 -24.65 -25.93
C GLY A 127 -19.49 -24.51 -26.75
N SER A 128 -19.35 -23.89 -27.91
CA SER A 128 -20.21 -24.16 -29.05
C SER A 128 -20.21 -25.67 -29.31
N HIS A 129 -21.38 -26.29 -29.19
CA HIS A 129 -21.81 -27.42 -30.01
C HIS A 129 -23.26 -27.05 -30.38
N SER A 130 -23.45 -26.50 -31.57
CA SER A 130 -23.83 -27.22 -32.80
C SER A 130 -25.31 -27.56 -32.82
#